data_AF-A0AAW7UQK2-F1
#
_entry.id   AF-A0AAW7UQK2-F1
#
_cell.length_a   1.000
_cell.length_b   1.000
_cell.length_c   1.000
_cell.angle_alpha   90.00
_cell.angle_beta   90.00
_cell.angle_gamma   90.00
#
_symmetry.space_group_name_H-M   'P 1'
#
loop_
_entity.id
_entity.type
_entity.pdbx_description
1 polymer ?
#
loop_
_entity_poly.entity_id
_entity_poly.type
_entity_poly.pdbx_seq_one_letter_code
_entity_poly.pdbx_strand_id
1 'polypeptide(L)'
;MDFPQRVNGWALYAHPCFQETYDALVAEVEILKGKDPENYQRKAATKLLAVVHKVIEEHITVNPSSPAFRHGKSLGSGKNKDWSRVKFGAGRYRLFFRYSEKEKVIILGWMNDENTLRTYGKKTDAYTVFSKMLKRGHPPADWETLTRETEEPH
;
A
#
# COMPACT_ATOMS: atom_id res chain seq x y z
N MET A 1 -1.14 -16.18 -4.17
CA MET A 1 -0.19 -15.32 -4.92
C MET A 1 0.77 -14.72 -3.92
N ASP A 2 2.07 -14.89 -4.13
CA ASP A 2 3.07 -14.47 -3.15
C ASP A 2 3.45 -13.01 -3.33
N PHE A 3 3.79 -12.34 -2.23
CA PHE A 3 4.25 -10.97 -2.25
C PHE A 3 5.70 -10.91 -2.78
N PRO A 4 6.01 -10.05 -3.78
CA PRO A 4 7.35 -9.99 -4.34
C PRO A 4 8.34 -9.38 -3.33
N GLN A 5 9.49 -10.05 -3.12
CA GLN A 5 10.52 -9.59 -2.17
C GLN A 5 11.56 -8.65 -2.81
N ARG A 6 11.78 -8.74 -4.13
CA ARG A 6 12.73 -7.88 -4.84
C ARG A 6 12.31 -7.67 -6.30
N VAL A 7 12.22 -6.40 -6.73
CA VAL A 7 11.80 -6.01 -8.09
C VAL A 7 12.58 -4.77 -8.52
N ASN A 8 13.04 -4.71 -9.78
CA ASN A 8 13.78 -3.56 -10.34
C ASN A 8 14.95 -3.07 -9.46
N GLY A 9 15.63 -3.98 -8.78
CA GLY A 9 16.76 -3.66 -7.90
C GLY A 9 16.38 -3.19 -6.49
N TRP A 10 15.10 -3.09 -6.18
CA TRP A 10 14.58 -2.70 -4.86
C TRP A 10 14.18 -3.91 -4.03
N ALA A 11 14.60 -3.96 -2.77
CA ALA A 11 13.99 -4.85 -1.78
C ALA A 11 12.63 -4.29 -1.35
N LEU A 12 11.63 -5.16 -1.26
CA LEU A 12 10.25 -4.83 -0.93
C LEU A 12 9.88 -5.45 0.41
N TYR A 13 9.35 -4.62 1.30
CA TYR A 13 8.83 -5.07 2.58
C TYR A 13 7.37 -4.62 2.73
N ALA A 14 6.55 -5.51 3.27
CA ALA A 14 5.17 -5.24 3.62
C ALA A 14 5.09 -4.99 5.13
N HIS A 15 4.73 -3.77 5.51
CA HIS A 15 4.43 -3.47 6.91
C HIS A 15 3.14 -4.18 7.33
N PRO A 16 2.96 -4.61 8.60
CA PRO A 16 1.73 -5.27 9.07
C PRO A 16 0.43 -4.55 8.66
N CYS A 17 0.39 -3.21 8.75
CA CYS A 17 -0.76 -2.42 8.31
C CYS A 17 -1.10 -2.56 6.80
N PHE A 18 -0.11 -2.81 5.94
CA PHE A 18 -0.35 -3.12 4.52
C PHE A 18 -0.67 -4.60 4.36
N GLN A 19 0.10 -5.47 5.01
CA GLN A 19 0.00 -6.92 4.94
C GLN A 19 -1.42 -7.39 5.29
N GLU A 20 -2.03 -6.86 6.35
CA GLU A 20 -3.41 -7.20 6.76
C GLU A 20 -4.43 -7.00 5.62
N THR A 21 -4.37 -5.85 4.95
CA THR A 21 -5.30 -5.54 3.86
C THR A 21 -4.97 -6.33 2.59
N TYR A 22 -3.68 -6.60 2.34
CA TYR A 22 -3.23 -7.39 1.20
C TYR A 22 -3.63 -8.87 1.35
N ASP A 23 -3.45 -9.47 2.52
CA ASP A 23 -3.78 -10.87 2.79
C ASP A 23 -5.28 -11.13 2.74
N ALA A 24 -6.09 -10.20 3.27
CA ALA A 24 -7.54 -10.28 3.13
C ALA A 24 -7.97 -10.29 1.65
N LEU A 25 -7.35 -9.44 0.82
CA LEU A 25 -7.60 -9.39 -0.61
C LEU A 25 -7.16 -10.67 -1.32
N VAL A 26 -5.99 -11.22 -0.98
CA VAL A 26 -5.51 -12.50 -1.53
C VAL A 26 -6.45 -13.63 -1.15
N ALA A 27 -6.85 -13.72 0.12
CA ALA A 27 -7.77 -14.75 0.61
C ALA A 27 -9.13 -14.69 -0.12
N GLU A 28 -9.68 -13.49 -0.34
CA GLU A 28 -10.90 -13.32 -1.13
C GLU A 28 -10.73 -13.84 -2.57
N VAL A 29 -9.60 -13.52 -3.21
CA VAL A 29 -9.30 -14.00 -4.57
C VAL A 29 -9.17 -15.51 -4.64
N GLU A 30 -8.52 -16.15 -3.66
CA GLU A 30 -8.42 -17.61 -3.61
C GLU A 30 -9.80 -18.27 -3.40
N ILE A 31 -10.66 -17.69 -2.57
CA ILE A 31 -12.06 -18.14 -2.41
C ILE A 31 -12.83 -18.02 -3.73
N LEU A 32 -12.70 -16.89 -4.44
CA LEU A 32 -13.35 -16.67 -5.73
C LEU A 32 -12.85 -17.67 -6.78
N LYS A 33 -11.54 -17.93 -6.80
CA LYS A 33 -10.92 -18.91 -7.69
C LYS A 33 -11.42 -20.33 -7.43
N GLY A 34 -11.56 -20.72 -6.16
CA GLY A 34 -12.12 -22.02 -5.78
C GLY A 34 -13.60 -22.18 -6.18
N LYS A 35 -14.39 -21.09 -6.14
CA LYS A 35 -15.81 -21.10 -6.49
C LYS A 35 -16.09 -21.07 -7.99
N ASP A 36 -15.29 -20.32 -8.75
CA ASP A 36 -15.51 -20.07 -10.19
C ASP A 36 -14.16 -19.91 -10.92
N PRO A 37 -13.42 -21.02 -11.12
CA PRO A 37 -12.05 -20.99 -11.68
C PRO A 37 -11.96 -20.36 -13.08
N GLU A 38 -13.04 -20.40 -13.86
CA GLU A 38 -13.06 -19.87 -15.22
C GLU A 38 -13.29 -18.34 -15.26
N ASN A 39 -14.05 -17.79 -14.31
CA ASN A 39 -14.46 -16.39 -14.35
C ASN A 39 -13.98 -15.53 -13.17
N TYR A 40 -13.29 -16.09 -12.17
CA TYR A 40 -12.81 -15.33 -11.00
C TYR A 40 -11.96 -14.11 -11.41
N GLN A 41 -11.18 -14.21 -12.49
CA GLN A 41 -10.36 -13.12 -13.03
C GLN A 41 -11.17 -11.86 -13.41
N ARG A 42 -12.48 -12.00 -13.65
CA ARG A 42 -13.37 -10.89 -13.99
C ARG A 42 -13.89 -10.16 -12.74
N LYS A 43 -13.76 -10.75 -11.55
CA LYS A 43 -14.27 -10.21 -10.27
C LYS A 43 -13.44 -9.00 -9.82
N ALA A 44 -14.07 -8.14 -9.03
CA ALA A 44 -13.48 -6.88 -8.59
C ALA A 44 -12.21 -7.08 -7.76
N ALA A 45 -12.24 -7.99 -6.77
CA ALA A 45 -11.08 -8.31 -5.94
C ALA A 45 -9.88 -8.82 -6.75
N THR A 46 -10.11 -9.71 -7.71
CA THR A 46 -9.02 -10.23 -8.56
C THR A 46 -8.40 -9.15 -9.43
N LYS A 47 -9.23 -8.27 -10.00
CA LYS A 47 -8.74 -7.09 -10.73
C LYS A 47 -7.98 -6.13 -9.83
N LEU A 48 -8.44 -5.93 -8.60
CA LEU A 48 -7.78 -5.07 -7.63
C LEU A 48 -6.39 -5.61 -7.28
N LEU A 49 -6.28 -6.90 -6.96
CA LEU A 49 -5.01 -7.56 -6.64
C LEU A 49 -4.02 -7.45 -7.79
N ALA A 50 -4.48 -7.69 -9.03
CA ALA A 50 -3.65 -7.53 -10.23
C ALA A 50 -3.16 -6.08 -10.40
N VAL A 51 -4.01 -5.08 -10.12
CA VAL A 51 -3.62 -3.67 -10.18
C VAL A 51 -2.62 -3.32 -9.07
N VAL A 52 -2.75 -3.87 -7.87
CA VAL A 52 -1.79 -3.67 -6.77
C VAL A 52 -0.40 -4.15 -7.19
N HIS A 53 -0.31 -5.37 -7.72
CA HIS A 53 0.95 -5.94 -8.23
C HIS A 53 1.55 -5.06 -9.33
N LYS A 54 0.74 -4.71 -10.34
CA LYS A 54 1.16 -3.83 -11.44
C LYS A 54 1.69 -2.48 -10.97
N VAL A 55 1.05 -1.89 -9.96
CA VAL A 55 1.47 -0.59 -9.42
C VAL A 55 2.79 -0.71 -8.66
N ILE A 56 3.01 -1.78 -7.91
CA ILE A 56 4.29 -2.03 -7.23
C ILE A 56 5.40 -2.21 -8.27
N GLU A 57 5.20 -3.12 -9.22
CA GLU A 57 6.22 -3.54 -10.18
C GLU A 57 6.50 -2.49 -11.26
N GLU A 58 5.48 -1.92 -11.87
CA GLU A 58 5.66 -1.06 -13.05
C GLU A 58 5.71 0.44 -12.70
N HIS A 59 5.37 0.84 -11.47
CA HIS A 59 5.33 2.26 -11.10
C HIS A 59 6.22 2.56 -9.90
N ILE A 60 5.97 1.92 -8.74
CA ILE A 60 6.69 2.25 -7.51
C ILE A 60 8.17 1.86 -7.64
N THR A 61 8.48 0.63 -8.06
CA THR A 61 9.87 0.17 -8.14
C THR A 61 10.66 0.72 -9.34
N VAL A 62 9.97 1.26 -10.36
CA VAL A 62 10.64 1.92 -11.49
C VAL A 62 11.29 3.23 -11.06
N ASN A 63 10.59 4.04 -10.24
CA ASN A 63 11.15 5.27 -9.69
C ASN A 63 10.37 5.72 -8.43
N PRO A 64 10.73 5.22 -7.22
CA PRO A 64 9.99 5.54 -6.00
C PRO A 64 10.13 7.01 -5.59
N SER A 65 11.14 7.72 -6.09
CA SER A 65 11.36 9.15 -5.83
C SER A 65 10.54 10.09 -6.74
N SER A 66 9.75 9.54 -7.65
CA SER A 66 8.96 10.31 -8.61
C SER A 66 8.10 11.39 -7.92
N PRO A 67 8.15 12.65 -8.40
CA PRO A 67 7.30 13.72 -7.87
C PRO A 67 5.79 13.41 -7.92
N ALA A 68 5.37 12.52 -8.82
CA ALA A 68 3.97 12.06 -8.94
C ALA A 68 3.47 11.37 -7.65
N PHE A 69 4.38 10.78 -6.86
CA PHE A 69 4.05 10.12 -5.60
C PHE A 69 3.97 11.06 -4.41
N ARG A 70 4.32 12.34 -4.57
CA ARG A 70 4.17 13.32 -3.49
C ARG A 70 2.69 13.54 -3.20
N HIS A 71 2.30 13.52 -1.92
CA HIS A 71 0.91 13.81 -1.49
C HIS A 71 0.69 15.27 -1.09
N GLY A 72 1.74 16.09 -1.03
CA GLY A 72 1.65 17.51 -0.70
C GLY A 72 1.18 17.73 0.75
N LYS A 73 0.01 18.35 0.92
CA LYS A 73 -0.60 18.63 2.23
C LYS A 73 -1.66 17.60 2.63
N SER A 74 -1.86 16.54 1.85
CA SER A 74 -2.97 15.60 2.08
C SER A 74 -2.84 14.76 3.36
N LEU A 75 -1.63 14.56 3.90
CA LEU A 75 -1.41 13.96 5.23
C LEU A 75 -1.11 15.00 6.34
N GLY A 76 -1.55 16.25 6.14
CA GLY A 76 -1.28 17.37 7.02
C GLY A 76 0.00 18.13 6.69
N SER A 77 0.24 19.24 7.39
CA SER A 77 1.43 20.07 7.22
C SER A 77 2.59 19.53 8.07
N GLY A 78 3.60 18.92 7.44
CA GLY A 78 4.91 18.68 8.07
C GLY A 78 5.26 17.22 8.26
N LYS A 79 4.90 16.63 9.41
CA LYS A 79 5.50 15.38 9.94
C LYS A 79 5.37 14.13 9.06
N ASN A 80 4.45 14.12 8.09
CA ASN A 80 4.16 12.96 7.25
C ASN A 80 4.63 13.15 5.78
N LYS A 81 5.50 14.13 5.51
CA LYS A 81 5.99 14.44 4.16
C LYS A 81 6.82 13.32 3.54
N ASP A 82 7.43 12.47 4.38
CA ASP A 82 8.28 11.37 3.94
C ASP A 82 7.50 10.17 3.39
N TRP A 83 6.18 10.15 3.64
CA TRP A 83 5.29 9.19 3.00
C TRP A 83 5.08 9.57 1.54
N SER A 84 5.25 8.60 0.66
CA SER A 84 4.87 8.65 -0.75
C SER A 84 3.51 7.99 -0.94
N ARG A 85 2.81 8.35 -2.01
CA ARG A 85 1.46 7.85 -2.30
C ARG A 85 1.22 7.68 -3.79
N VAL A 86 0.95 6.45 -4.19
CA VAL A 86 0.40 6.13 -5.51
C VAL A 86 -1.13 6.07 -5.46
N LYS A 87 -1.78 6.45 -6.57
CA LYS A 87 -3.23 6.36 -6.76
C LYS A 87 -3.52 5.34 -7.86
N PHE A 88 -4.55 4.52 -7.69
CA PHE A 88 -4.97 3.55 -8.69
C PHE A 88 -6.47 3.27 -8.61
N GLY A 89 -6.99 2.43 -9.52
CA GLY A 89 -8.42 2.12 -9.63
C GLY A 89 -9.27 3.38 -9.81
N ALA A 90 -8.96 4.18 -10.84
CA ALA A 90 -9.58 5.48 -11.10
C ALA A 90 -9.47 6.48 -9.92
N GLY A 91 -8.40 6.37 -9.11
CA GLY A 91 -8.13 7.27 -7.98
C GLY A 91 -8.93 6.97 -6.71
N ARG A 92 -9.66 5.86 -6.70
CA ARG A 92 -10.39 5.35 -5.53
C ARG A 92 -9.43 4.84 -4.47
N TYR A 93 -8.41 4.11 -4.89
CA TYR A 93 -7.42 3.50 -4.02
C TYR A 93 -6.12 4.30 -3.95
N ARG A 94 -5.45 4.16 -2.81
CA ARG A 94 -4.15 4.73 -2.47
C ARG A 94 -3.35 3.65 -1.78
N LEU A 95 -2.09 3.56 -2.18
CA LEU A 95 -1.06 2.86 -1.43
C LEU A 95 -0.05 3.91 -0.98
N PHE A 96 0.23 3.91 0.32
CA PHE A 96 1.24 4.74 0.96
C PHE A 96 2.48 3.90 1.25
N PHE A 97 3.64 4.43 0.92
CA PHE A 97 4.92 3.75 1.08
C PHE A 97 6.03 4.72 1.46
N ARG A 98 7.12 4.19 2.00
CA ARG A 98 8.39 4.90 2.19
C ARG A 98 9.49 4.15 1.46
N TYR A 99 10.63 4.81 1.24
CA TYR A 99 11.77 4.20 0.58
C TYR A 99 13.08 4.82 1.08
N SER A 100 14.16 4.04 0.96
CA SER A 100 15.53 4.47 1.20
C SER A 100 16.34 4.21 -0.07
N GLU A 101 16.75 5.28 -0.75
CA GLU A 101 17.63 5.17 -1.94
C GLU A 101 19.00 4.59 -1.60
N LYS A 102 19.51 4.90 -0.40
CA LYS A 102 20.80 4.41 0.09
C LYS A 102 20.79 2.90 0.27
N GLU A 103 19.73 2.37 0.87
CA GLU A 103 19.59 0.94 1.17
C GLU A 103 18.94 0.16 0.02
N LYS A 104 18.37 0.86 -0.98
CA LYS A 104 17.55 0.29 -2.05
C LYS A 104 16.39 -0.55 -1.50
N VAL A 105 15.67 0.04 -0.54
CA VAL A 105 14.52 -0.56 0.16
C VAL A 105 13.25 0.28 -0.09
N ILE A 106 12.11 -0.39 -0.29
CA ILE A 106 10.78 0.18 -0.27
C ILE A 106 9.94 -0.56 0.76
N ILE A 107 9.29 0.20 1.65
CA ILE A 107 8.35 -0.33 2.64
C ILE A 107 6.93 0.12 2.25
N LEU A 108 6.08 -0.84 1.92
CA LEU A 108 4.65 -0.62 1.70
C LEU A 108 3.97 -0.51 3.07
N GLY A 109 3.51 0.68 3.42
CA GLY A 109 3.04 0.96 4.78
C GLY A 109 1.55 0.74 4.97
N TRP A 110 0.72 1.13 4.01
CA TRP A 110 -0.73 0.95 4.10
C TRP A 110 -1.41 1.15 2.75
N MET A 111 -2.49 0.42 2.48
CA MET A 111 -3.42 0.72 1.39
C MET A 111 -4.85 0.78 1.90
N ASN A 112 -5.67 1.64 1.30
CA ASN A 112 -7.09 1.64 1.62
C ASN A 112 -7.82 0.49 0.91
N ASP A 113 -8.85 -0.03 1.54
CA ASP A 113 -9.73 -1.07 1.03
C ASP A 113 -11.04 -0.48 0.45
N GLU A 114 -12.00 -1.35 0.13
CA GLU A 114 -13.34 -0.98 -0.34
C GLU A 114 -14.22 -0.32 0.74
N ASN A 115 -13.88 -0.47 2.02
CA ASN A 115 -14.58 0.14 3.15
C ASN A 115 -14.06 1.56 3.46
N THR A 116 -12.83 1.86 3.02
CA THR A 116 -12.11 3.13 3.25
C THR A 116 -11.82 3.90 1.96
N LEU A 117 -12.74 3.80 0.99
CA LEU A 117 -12.66 4.53 -0.27
C LEU A 117 -12.65 6.05 -0.09
N ARG A 118 -11.92 6.74 -0.98
CA ARG A 118 -11.86 8.22 -0.97
C ARG A 118 -13.25 8.83 -1.02
N THR A 119 -13.62 9.51 0.05
CA THR A 119 -14.88 10.22 0.16
C THR A 119 -14.61 11.51 0.92
N TYR A 120 -14.40 12.59 0.15
CA TYR A 120 -13.98 13.88 0.71
C TYR A 120 -14.88 14.31 1.88
N GLY A 121 -14.27 14.62 3.03
CA GLY A 121 -14.98 15.03 4.24
C GLY A 121 -15.53 13.90 5.13
N LYS A 122 -15.41 12.63 4.75
CA LYS A 122 -15.85 11.50 5.59
C LYS A 122 -14.75 11.01 6.54
N LYS A 123 -15.17 10.48 7.70
CA LYS A 123 -14.28 9.86 8.69
C LYS A 123 -13.54 8.62 8.16
N THR A 124 -14.11 7.98 7.14
CA THR A 124 -13.59 6.79 6.43
C THR A 124 -12.74 7.13 5.21
N ASP A 125 -12.55 8.42 4.91
CA ASP A 125 -11.66 8.83 3.81
C ASP A 125 -10.23 8.32 4.06
N ALA A 126 -9.60 7.76 3.02
CA ALA A 126 -8.27 7.18 3.09
C ALA A 126 -7.22 8.11 3.73
N TYR A 127 -7.24 9.43 3.47
CA TYR A 127 -6.28 10.33 4.13
C TYR A 127 -6.61 10.54 5.60
N THR A 128 -7.89 10.59 5.96
CA THR A 128 -8.32 10.72 7.35
C THR A 128 -7.94 9.48 8.16
N VAL A 129 -8.16 8.29 7.61
CA VAL A 129 -7.80 7.02 8.24
C VAL A 129 -6.28 6.93 8.41
N PHE A 130 -5.52 7.11 7.33
CA PHE A 130 -4.07 7.01 7.40
C PHE A 130 -3.45 8.08 8.31
N SER A 131 -3.97 9.31 8.30
CA SER A 131 -3.48 10.36 9.22
C SER A 131 -3.76 10.02 10.68
N LYS A 132 -4.86 9.32 11.01
CA LYS A 132 -5.14 8.86 12.37
C LYS A 132 -4.24 7.68 12.76
N MET A 133 -4.00 6.77 11.83
CA MET A 133 -3.06 5.65 11.97
C MET A 133 -1.66 6.16 12.32
N LEU A 134 -1.13 7.10 11.54
CA LEU A 134 0.17 7.74 11.81
C LEU A 134 0.22 8.45 13.17
N LYS A 135 -0.88 9.12 13.59
CA LYS A 135 -0.95 9.74 14.92
C LYS A 135 -0.93 8.73 16.07
N ARG A 136 -1.36 7.49 15.81
CA ARG A 136 -1.32 6.37 16.76
C ARG A 136 0.01 5.61 16.71
N GLY A 137 0.90 5.96 15.78
CA GLY A 137 2.19 5.29 15.60
C GLY A 137 2.09 3.95 14.88
N HIS A 138 1.02 3.69 14.14
CA HIS A 138 0.83 2.42 13.43
C HIS A 138 0.26 2.67 12.02
N PRO A 139 1.10 2.73 10.96
CA PRO A 139 2.53 2.46 10.98
C PRO A 139 3.33 3.56 11.71
N PRO A 140 4.54 3.23 12.22
CA PRO A 140 5.43 4.18 12.86
C PRO A 140 5.93 5.24 11.85
N ALA A 141 6.27 6.41 12.37
CA ALA A 141 6.69 7.55 11.56
C ALA A 141 8.20 7.59 11.30
N ASP A 142 9.02 6.97 12.14
CA ASP A 142 10.47 6.86 11.98
C ASP A 142 10.86 5.65 11.13
N TRP A 143 11.97 5.76 10.40
CA TRP A 143 12.41 4.72 9.46
C TRP A 143 12.89 3.45 10.16
N GLU A 144 13.57 3.60 11.30
CA GLU A 144 14.18 2.51 12.04
C GLU A 144 13.11 1.56 12.61
N THR A 145 12.12 2.10 13.32
CA THR A 145 11.00 1.30 13.85
C THR A 145 10.18 0.71 12.71
N LEU A 146 9.94 1.46 11.63
CA LEU A 146 9.21 0.96 10.46
C LEU A 146 9.89 -0.25 9.82
N THR A 147 11.22 -0.22 9.70
CA THR A 147 12.00 -1.32 9.12
C THR A 147 11.98 -2.53 10.05
N ARG A 148 12.17 -2.32 11.36
CA ARG A 148 12.10 -3.39 12.36
C ARG A 148 10.75 -4.11 12.37
N GLU A 149 9.64 -3.37 12.33
CA GLU A 149 8.28 -3.94 12.28
C GLU A 149 7.99 -4.70 10.97
N THR A 150 8.86 -4.59 9.96
CA THR A 150 8.74 -5.35 8.70
C THR A 150 9.67 -6.56 8.61
N GLU A 151 10.69 -6.62 9.47
CA GLU A 151 11.64 -7.73 9.53
C GLU A 151 11.22 -8.81 10.54
N GLU A 152 10.36 -8.47 11.51
CA GLU A 152 9.79 -9.42 12.46
C GLU A 152 8.56 -10.12 11.88
N PRO A 153 8.59 -11.44 11.64
CA PRO A 153 7.37 -12.19 11.38
C PRO A 153 6.53 -12.19 12.67
N HIS A 154 5.31 -11.64 12.60
CA HIS A 154 4.29 -11.80 13.64
C HIS A 154 3.69 -13.20 13.61
#